data_AF-A0A4Q5KI42-F1
#
_entry.id   AF-A0A4Q5KI42-F1
#
_cell.length_a   1.000
_cell.length_b   1.000
_cell.length_c   1.000
_cell.angle_alpha   90.00
_cell.angle_beta   90.00
_cell.angle_gamma   90.00
#
_symmetry.space_group_name_H-M   'P 1'
#
loop_
_entity.id
_entity.type
_entity.pdbx_description
1 polymer ?
#
loop_
_entity_poly.entity_id
_entity_poly.type
_entity_poly.pdbx_seq_one_letter_code
_entity_poly.pdbx_strand_id
1 'polypeptide(L)'
;MINDNIAQEIKEAKDIDLDDLMTSEFKGRVVRKDLTKQLKEGANVPVYVLEYLLGMYCSATDNDLIEAGMVRVKKILTDNYVRPDEAEKVKSMIRERGTHKVIDKISVKLNQKKDVYEASLSNLGIKDAVIPASIIKDNEKLLTGGIWCIVTLSYFFEEGQKTSPFSVLSLKAIQMPSMNMDEVFNARRNFSMDQWLDLLLRSIGMEPANLEQRAKWHILARMIPFVENNYNVCELGPRGTGKSHVYKECSPNSLLVSGGQTTVANLFYNMSSRQVGLVGMWDVVAFDEVAGIRFKDKDGVQIMKDYMASGSFSRGRDSIE
;
A
#
# COMPACT_ATOMS: atom_id res chain seq x y z
N MET A 1 -40.03 16.27 24.31
CA MET A 1 -39.40 15.19 25.12
C MET A 1 -38.61 14.20 24.27
N ILE A 2 -39.21 13.38 23.40
CA ILE A 2 -38.43 12.43 22.55
C ILE A 2 -37.55 13.16 21.53
N ASN A 3 -38.07 14.19 20.86
CA ASN A 3 -37.28 15.00 19.90
C ASN A 3 -36.19 15.86 20.55
N ASP A 4 -36.37 16.25 21.82
CA ASP A 4 -35.37 17.04 22.55
C ASP A 4 -34.20 16.17 22.99
N ASN A 5 -34.46 14.92 23.40
CA ASN A 5 -33.39 13.95 23.70
C ASN A 5 -32.58 13.61 22.44
N ILE A 6 -33.22 13.40 21.29
CA ILE A 6 -32.51 13.12 20.03
C ILE A 6 -31.69 14.34 19.59
N ALA A 7 -32.24 15.55 19.72
CA ALA A 7 -31.51 16.78 19.41
C ALA A 7 -30.32 17.00 20.36
N GLN A 8 -30.46 16.59 21.62
CA GLN A 8 -29.42 16.69 22.64
C GLN A 8 -28.32 15.63 22.44
N GLU A 9 -28.66 14.38 22.11
CA GLU A 9 -27.71 13.34 21.71
C GLU A 9 -26.94 13.71 20.43
N ILE A 10 -27.61 14.30 19.43
CA ILE A 10 -26.97 14.80 18.20
C ILE A 10 -26.02 15.97 18.50
N LYS A 11 -26.35 16.81 19.49
CA LYS A 11 -25.54 17.94 19.90
C LYS A 11 -24.34 17.50 20.74
N GLU A 12 -24.52 16.56 21.66
CA GLU A 12 -23.44 15.94 22.44
C GLU A 12 -22.48 15.18 21.54
N ALA A 13 -22.97 14.44 20.54
CA ALA A 13 -22.12 13.82 19.52
C ALA A 13 -21.30 14.85 18.71
N LYS A 14 -21.79 16.08 18.55
CA LYS A 14 -21.10 17.18 17.84
C LYS A 14 -20.01 17.85 18.68
N ASP A 15 -20.11 17.78 20.01
CA ASP A 15 -19.17 18.37 20.96
C ASP A 15 -18.07 17.38 21.42
N ILE A 16 -18.21 16.08 21.15
CA ILE A 16 -17.15 15.09 21.38
C ILE A 16 -16.01 15.35 20.40
N ASP A 17 -14.79 15.49 20.93
CA ASP A 17 -13.57 15.59 20.14
C ASP A 17 -13.44 14.36 19.22
N LEU A 18 -13.21 14.63 17.92
CA LEU A 18 -13.06 13.58 16.93
C LEU A 18 -11.92 12.62 17.29
N ASP A 19 -10.87 13.11 17.94
CA ASP A 19 -9.72 12.29 18.34
C ASP A 19 -10.09 11.27 19.43
N ASP A 20 -10.90 11.68 20.42
CA ASP A 20 -11.41 10.79 21.46
C ASP A 20 -12.36 9.75 20.87
N LEU A 21 -13.26 10.16 19.98
CA LEU A 21 -14.21 9.27 19.32
C LEU A 21 -13.52 8.25 18.40
N MET A 22 -12.49 8.68 17.65
CA MET A 22 -11.67 7.77 16.86
C MET A 22 -10.98 6.73 17.75
N THR A 23 -10.42 7.16 18.87
CA THR A 23 -9.65 6.29 19.76
C THR A 23 -10.55 5.32 20.53
N SER A 24 -11.77 5.71 20.88
CA SER A 24 -12.74 4.85 21.56
C SER A 24 -13.34 3.79 20.62
N GLU A 25 -13.72 4.18 19.40
CA GLU A 25 -14.41 3.32 18.44
C GLU A 25 -13.46 2.45 17.60
N PHE A 26 -12.25 2.95 17.32
CA PHE A 26 -11.24 2.27 16.48
C PHE A 26 -9.95 1.96 17.23
N LYS A 27 -10.09 1.39 18.45
CA LYS A 27 -8.95 1.02 19.31
C LYS A 27 -7.89 0.21 18.56
N GLY A 28 -6.64 0.68 18.62
CA GLY A 28 -5.49 0.05 17.97
C GLY A 28 -5.45 0.17 16.44
N ARG A 29 -6.36 0.95 15.83
CA ARG A 29 -6.40 1.24 14.39
C ARG A 29 -6.17 2.72 14.06
N VAL A 30 -6.03 3.55 15.07
CA VAL A 30 -5.71 4.97 14.93
C VAL A 30 -4.20 5.17 15.00
N VAL A 31 -3.65 5.87 14.01
CA VAL A 31 -2.23 6.20 13.94
C VAL A 31 -2.07 7.71 13.78
N ARG A 32 -1.24 8.28 14.65
CA ARG A 32 -0.87 9.69 14.63
C ARG A 32 0.04 10.01 13.43
N LYS A 33 -0.49 10.77 12.47
CA LYS A 33 0.19 11.09 11.19
C LYS A 33 1.39 12.04 11.36
N ASP A 34 1.41 12.85 12.41
CA ASP A 34 2.56 13.71 12.76
C ASP A 34 3.81 12.89 13.08
N LEU A 35 3.65 11.75 13.75
CA LEU A 35 4.75 10.80 14.02
C LEU A 35 5.30 10.20 12.73
N THR A 36 4.41 9.87 11.78
CA THR A 36 4.82 9.37 10.45
C THR A 36 5.69 10.36 9.71
N LYS A 37 5.36 11.66 9.79
CA LYS A 37 6.15 12.74 9.16
C LYS A 37 7.56 12.81 9.74
N GLN A 38 7.70 12.74 11.07
CA GLN A 38 9.01 12.73 11.74
C GLN A 38 9.90 11.55 11.32
N LEU A 39 9.31 10.38 11.03
CA LEU A 39 10.04 9.21 10.56
C LEU A 39 10.46 9.31 9.09
N LYS A 40 9.62 9.92 8.25
CA LYS A 40 9.86 10.03 6.80
C LYS A 40 11.10 10.87 6.47
N GLU A 41 11.45 11.84 7.31
CA GLU A 41 12.66 12.65 7.14
C GLU A 41 13.97 11.84 7.27
N GLY A 42 13.94 10.68 7.93
CA GLY A 42 15.12 9.83 8.15
C GLY A 42 15.27 8.63 7.19
N ALA A 43 14.22 8.26 6.46
CA ALA A 43 14.24 7.08 5.59
C ALA A 43 13.24 7.18 4.43
N ASN A 44 13.66 6.82 3.22
CA ASN A 44 12.80 6.76 2.03
C ASN A 44 11.96 5.48 2.04
N VAL A 45 11.01 5.40 2.97
CA VAL A 45 10.10 4.27 3.20
C VAL A 45 8.67 4.71 2.85
N PRO A 46 7.85 3.86 2.21
CA PRO A 46 6.44 4.18 1.96
C PRO A 46 5.66 4.49 3.25
N VAL A 47 4.74 5.44 3.18
CA VAL A 47 4.01 5.94 4.36
C VAL A 47 3.22 4.84 5.07
N TYR A 48 2.52 3.99 4.33
CA TYR A 48 1.74 2.89 4.92
C TYR A 48 2.62 1.87 5.67
N VAL A 49 3.90 1.71 5.30
CA VAL A 49 4.84 0.85 6.04
C VAL A 49 5.17 1.48 7.40
N LEU A 50 5.40 2.79 7.42
CA LEU A 50 5.62 3.53 8.67
C LEU A 50 4.38 3.48 9.56
N GLU A 51 3.20 3.70 9.00
CA GLU A 51 1.93 3.66 9.73
C GLU A 51 1.64 2.27 10.31
N TYR A 52 1.95 1.21 9.57
CA TYR A 52 1.84 -0.15 10.08
C TYR A 52 2.76 -0.38 11.30
N LEU A 53 4.02 0.07 11.22
CA LEU A 53 4.96 -0.05 12.34
C LEU A 53 4.50 0.79 13.55
N LEU A 54 4.03 2.01 13.31
CA LEU A 54 3.48 2.87 14.36
C LEU A 54 2.23 2.25 14.99
N GLY A 55 1.31 1.68 14.20
CA GLY A 55 0.14 0.99 14.72
C GLY A 55 0.48 -0.20 15.63
N MET A 56 1.60 -0.89 15.37
CA MET A 56 2.06 -2.01 16.21
C MET A 56 2.72 -1.58 17.53
N TYR A 57 3.37 -0.41 17.57
CA TYR A 57 4.26 -0.03 18.69
C TYR A 57 3.88 1.28 19.40
N CYS A 58 3.00 2.10 18.81
CA CYS A 58 2.60 3.41 19.30
C CYS A 58 1.07 3.52 19.48
N SER A 59 0.39 2.42 19.80
CA SER A 59 -1.08 2.35 19.93
C SER A 59 -1.64 2.92 21.24
N ALA A 60 -0.79 3.49 22.10
CA ALA A 60 -1.18 4.09 23.36
C ALA A 60 -1.38 5.61 23.23
N THR A 61 -2.30 6.16 24.02
CA THR A 61 -2.53 7.62 24.14
C THR A 61 -1.55 8.31 25.09
N ASP A 62 -0.77 7.54 25.85
CA ASP A 62 0.26 8.05 26.76
C ASP A 62 1.52 8.48 25.99
N ASN A 63 1.94 9.73 26.22
CA ASN A 63 3.12 10.32 25.57
C ASN A 63 4.41 9.54 25.85
N ASP A 64 4.58 8.99 27.06
CA ASP A 64 5.80 8.24 27.41
C ASP A 64 5.87 6.92 26.63
N LEU A 65 4.72 6.25 26.48
CA LEU A 65 4.60 5.03 25.68
C LEU A 65 4.79 5.31 24.19
N ILE A 66 4.29 6.44 23.69
CA ILE A 66 4.49 6.88 22.30
C ILE A 66 5.98 7.12 22.03
N GLU A 67 6.69 7.80 22.93
CA GLU A 67 8.12 8.09 22.74
C GLU A 67 8.95 6.80 22.74
N ALA A 68 8.70 5.89 23.68
CA ALA A 68 9.32 4.57 23.69
C ALA A 68 9.01 3.77 22.42
N GLY A 69 7.76 3.82 21.94
CA GLY A 69 7.31 3.22 20.69
C GLY A 69 8.07 3.80 19.48
N MET A 70 8.23 5.12 19.42
CA MET A 70 8.97 5.82 18.38
C MET A 70 10.44 5.41 18.32
N VAL A 71 11.12 5.31 19.47
CA VAL A 71 12.50 4.81 19.55
C VAL A 71 12.59 3.39 19.01
N ARG A 72 11.63 2.53 19.36
CA ARG A 72 11.56 1.16 18.87
C ARG A 72 11.34 1.08 17.36
N VAL A 73 10.44 1.89 16.80
CA VAL A 73 10.19 1.95 15.36
C VAL A 73 11.45 2.42 14.61
N LYS A 74 12.10 3.48 15.10
CA LYS A 74 13.38 3.96 14.52
C LYS A 74 14.42 2.85 14.50
N LYS A 75 14.59 2.14 15.61
CA LYS A 75 15.51 1.00 15.70
C LYS A 75 15.16 -0.11 14.70
N ILE A 76 13.89 -0.49 14.59
CA ILE A 76 13.45 -1.51 13.63
C ILE A 76 13.77 -1.10 12.20
N LEU A 77 13.53 0.17 11.83
CA LEU A 77 13.86 0.69 10.51
C LEU A 77 15.37 0.67 10.27
N THR A 78 16.17 1.16 11.22
CA THR A 78 17.64 1.15 11.09
C THR A 78 18.21 -0.26 10.96
N ASP A 79 17.71 -1.22 11.72
CA ASP A 79 18.28 -2.56 11.78
C ASP A 79 17.79 -3.48 10.64
N ASN A 80 16.58 -3.24 10.12
CA ASN A 80 15.91 -4.18 9.21
C ASN A 80 15.53 -3.58 7.85
N TYR A 81 15.38 -2.26 7.70
CA TYR A 81 15.04 -1.69 6.39
C TYR A 81 16.23 -1.75 5.44
N VAL A 82 16.04 -2.37 4.28
CA VAL A 82 17.11 -2.50 3.29
C VAL A 82 17.13 -1.27 2.40
N ARG A 83 18.24 -0.53 2.46
CA ARG A 83 18.55 0.51 1.49
C ARG A 83 19.27 -0.13 0.29
N PRO A 84 18.85 0.13 -0.96
CA PRO A 84 19.46 -0.52 -2.14
C PRO A 84 20.98 -0.34 -2.26
N ASP A 85 21.51 0.80 -1.83
CA ASP A 85 22.94 1.12 -1.79
C ASP A 85 23.72 0.34 -0.72
N GLU A 86 23.05 -0.17 0.31
CA GLU A 86 23.64 -1.00 1.38
C GLU A 86 23.32 -2.50 1.22
N ALA A 87 22.72 -2.91 0.10
CA ALA A 87 22.22 -4.27 -0.09
C ALA A 87 23.29 -5.36 0.11
N GLU A 88 24.50 -5.17 -0.41
CA GLU A 88 25.60 -6.15 -0.27
C GLU A 88 26.08 -6.31 1.18
N LYS A 89 26.05 -5.22 1.96
CA LYS A 89 26.36 -5.26 3.39
C LYS A 89 25.35 -6.11 4.14
N VAL A 90 24.06 -5.97 3.81
CA VAL A 90 23.00 -6.79 4.41
C VAL A 90 23.11 -8.25 3.98
N LYS A 91 23.40 -8.55 2.70
CA LYS A 91 23.65 -9.93 2.23
C LYS A 91 24.81 -10.58 2.97
N SER A 92 25.93 -9.86 3.13
CA SER A 92 27.08 -10.32 3.92
C SER A 92 26.67 -10.59 5.36
N MET A 93 25.90 -9.72 5.99
CA MET A 93 25.39 -9.93 7.35
C MET A 93 24.53 -11.21 7.47
N ILE A 94 23.62 -11.45 6.52
CA ILE A 94 22.78 -12.67 6.51
C ILE A 94 23.68 -13.91 6.37
N ARG A 95 24.68 -13.87 5.48
CA ARG A 95 25.64 -14.97 5.30
C ARG A 95 26.42 -15.28 6.58
N GLU A 96 26.96 -14.26 7.24
CA GLU A 96 27.79 -14.45 8.45
C GLU A 96 26.96 -14.87 9.68
N ARG A 97 25.74 -14.34 9.81
CA ARG A 97 24.85 -14.63 10.97
C ARG A 97 23.96 -15.84 10.75
N GLY A 98 23.89 -16.38 9.54
CA GLY A 98 22.98 -17.43 9.13
C GLY A 98 21.53 -16.98 8.95
N THR A 99 21.01 -16.08 9.79
CA THR A 99 19.66 -15.52 9.65
C THR A 99 19.62 -14.02 9.96
N HIS A 100 18.75 -13.28 9.27
CA HIS A 100 18.48 -11.88 9.56
C HIS A 100 17.07 -11.49 9.13
N LYS A 101 16.50 -10.51 9.82
CA LYS A 101 15.19 -9.94 9.48
C LYS A 101 15.37 -8.70 8.61
N VAL A 102 14.58 -8.61 7.55
CA VAL A 102 14.59 -7.44 6.65
C VAL A 102 13.18 -6.96 6.33
N ILE A 103 13.06 -5.68 6.03
CA ILE A 103 11.87 -5.03 5.51
C ILE A 103 12.12 -4.69 4.04
N ASP A 104 11.38 -5.36 3.15
CA ASP A 104 11.55 -5.24 1.70
C ASP A 104 10.22 -5.51 0.97
N LYS A 105 10.12 -5.09 -0.29
CA LYS A 105 9.03 -5.46 -1.19
C LYS A 105 9.35 -6.81 -1.84
N ILE A 106 8.49 -7.79 -1.57
CA ILE A 106 8.65 -9.19 -1.98
C ILE A 106 7.64 -9.53 -3.07
N SER A 107 8.11 -10.07 -4.19
CA SER A 107 7.27 -10.76 -5.17
C SER A 107 7.73 -12.21 -5.32
N VAL A 108 6.84 -13.10 -5.78
CA VAL A 108 7.13 -14.53 -5.90
C VAL A 108 6.75 -15.02 -7.30
N LYS A 109 7.52 -15.99 -7.81
CA LYS A 109 7.21 -16.74 -9.03
C LYS A 109 7.41 -18.23 -8.80
N LEU A 110 6.70 -19.06 -9.56
CA LEU A 110 6.96 -20.51 -9.62
C LEU A 110 8.09 -20.78 -10.62
N ASN A 111 9.19 -21.36 -10.16
CA ASN A 111 10.22 -21.91 -11.03
C ASN A 111 9.89 -23.35 -11.40
N GLN A 112 9.20 -23.54 -12.53
CA GLN A 112 8.77 -24.85 -13.02
C GLN A 112 9.92 -25.82 -13.32
N LYS A 113 11.13 -25.32 -13.60
CA LYS A 113 12.30 -26.18 -13.88
C LYS A 113 12.85 -26.84 -12.63
N LYS A 114 12.72 -26.15 -11.48
CA LYS A 114 13.20 -26.61 -10.18
C LYS A 114 12.07 -27.09 -9.26
N ASP A 115 10.83 -26.87 -9.67
CA ASP A 115 9.61 -27.10 -8.89
C ASP A 115 9.64 -26.43 -7.51
N VAL A 116 10.06 -25.16 -7.48
CA VAL A 116 10.11 -24.35 -6.25
C VAL A 116 9.57 -22.94 -6.50
N TYR A 117 9.04 -22.32 -5.45
CA TYR A 117 8.76 -20.89 -5.46
C TYR A 117 10.03 -20.09 -5.17
N GLU A 118 10.25 -19.05 -5.97
CA GLU A 118 11.39 -18.14 -5.86
C GLU A 118 10.87 -16.73 -5.55
N ALA A 119 11.26 -16.21 -4.40
CA ALA A 119 11.01 -14.84 -3.96
C ALA A 119 12.08 -13.89 -4.51
N SER A 120 11.60 -12.75 -5.02
CA SER A 120 12.41 -11.59 -5.40
C SER A 120 12.23 -10.48 -4.37
N LEU A 121 13.35 -10.03 -3.81
CA LEU A 121 13.48 -8.94 -2.86
C LEU A 121 13.97 -7.69 -3.58
N SER A 122 13.14 -6.65 -3.61
CA SER A 122 13.34 -5.49 -4.49
C SER A 122 14.57 -4.67 -4.10
N ASN A 123 14.71 -4.33 -2.82
CA ASN A 123 15.81 -3.51 -2.33
C ASN A 123 17.08 -4.33 -2.10
N LEU A 124 16.95 -5.56 -1.58
CA LEU A 124 18.08 -6.46 -1.37
C LEU A 124 18.64 -7.00 -2.69
N GLY A 125 17.85 -6.99 -3.77
CA GLY A 125 18.28 -7.41 -5.11
C GLY A 125 18.48 -8.93 -5.26
N ILE A 126 17.96 -9.74 -4.34
CA ILE A 126 17.91 -11.19 -4.45
C ILE A 126 16.70 -11.55 -5.32
N LYS A 127 16.86 -12.46 -6.29
CA LYS A 127 15.81 -12.76 -7.28
C LYS A 127 15.30 -14.20 -7.22
N ASP A 128 15.91 -15.02 -6.38
CA ASP A 128 15.77 -16.47 -6.40
C ASP A 128 15.72 -17.09 -4.99
N ALA A 129 15.40 -16.30 -3.96
CA ALA A 129 15.32 -16.82 -2.59
C ALA A 129 14.20 -17.88 -2.51
N VAL A 130 14.51 -19.07 -2.01
CA VAL A 130 13.52 -20.16 -1.92
C VAL A 130 12.47 -19.80 -0.87
N ILE A 131 11.18 -19.97 -1.20
CA ILE A 131 10.08 -19.69 -0.28
C ILE A 131 9.12 -20.89 -0.17
N PRO A 132 8.73 -21.32 1.04
CA PRO A 132 7.79 -22.42 1.23
C PRO A 132 6.40 -22.13 0.63
N ALA A 133 5.77 -23.15 0.06
CA ALA A 133 4.43 -23.04 -0.53
C ALA A 133 3.34 -22.67 0.49
N SER A 134 3.51 -23.02 1.78
CA SER A 134 2.57 -22.63 2.85
C SER A 134 2.47 -21.11 2.98
N ILE A 135 3.60 -20.40 2.95
CA ILE A 135 3.64 -18.94 3.01
C ILE A 135 2.89 -18.32 1.82
N ILE A 136 2.98 -18.95 0.64
CA ILE A 136 2.29 -18.47 -0.56
C ILE A 136 0.77 -18.64 -0.45
N LYS A 137 0.30 -19.78 0.07
CA LYS A 137 -1.14 -20.02 0.29
C LYS A 137 -1.75 -18.98 1.22
N ASP A 138 -1.00 -18.56 2.24
CA ASP A 138 -1.46 -17.53 3.18
C ASP A 138 -1.33 -16.10 2.61
N ASN A 139 -0.61 -15.91 1.50
CA ASN A 139 -0.26 -14.60 0.93
C ASN A 139 -0.26 -14.62 -0.61
N GLU A 140 -1.38 -14.99 -1.24
CA GLU A 140 -1.49 -15.16 -2.70
C GLU A 140 -1.06 -13.92 -3.51
N LYS A 141 -1.24 -12.72 -2.93
CA LYS A 141 -0.82 -11.44 -3.52
C LYS A 141 0.68 -11.32 -3.79
N LEU A 142 1.51 -12.19 -3.21
CA LEU A 142 2.93 -12.27 -3.55
C LEU A 142 3.15 -12.64 -5.03
N LEU A 143 2.19 -13.30 -5.67
CA LEU A 143 2.28 -13.75 -7.07
C LEU A 143 1.88 -12.67 -8.10
N THR A 144 1.26 -11.56 -7.69
CA THR A 144 0.58 -10.62 -8.61
C THR A 144 1.22 -9.24 -8.76
N GLY A 145 2.33 -8.96 -8.06
CA GLY A 145 2.99 -7.64 -8.11
C GLY A 145 3.89 -7.33 -6.91
N GLY A 146 3.78 -8.18 -5.89
CA GLY A 146 4.61 -8.15 -4.69
C GLY A 146 4.15 -7.11 -3.68
N ILE A 147 4.38 -7.41 -2.41
CA ILE A 147 3.89 -6.63 -1.27
C ILE A 147 5.04 -6.36 -0.30
N TRP A 148 4.94 -5.27 0.45
CA TRP A 148 5.90 -4.99 1.51
C TRP A 148 5.75 -5.98 2.65
N CYS A 149 6.87 -6.54 3.08
CA CYS A 149 6.89 -7.57 4.10
C CYS A 149 8.01 -7.33 5.10
N ILE A 150 7.77 -7.77 6.33
CA ILE A 150 8.84 -8.08 7.28
C ILE A 150 9.17 -9.57 7.06
N VAL A 151 10.35 -9.86 6.53
CA VAL A 151 10.78 -11.20 6.17
C VAL A 151 12.01 -11.61 6.97
N THR A 152 12.03 -12.85 7.43
CA THR A 152 13.23 -13.46 8.02
C THR A 152 13.88 -14.31 6.95
N LEU A 153 15.09 -13.92 6.55
CA LEU A 153 15.91 -14.64 5.60
C LEU A 153 16.90 -15.53 6.32
N SER A 154 17.17 -16.69 5.75
CA SER A 154 18.30 -17.54 6.10
C SER A 154 19.25 -17.65 4.93
N TYR A 155 20.52 -17.87 5.25
CA TYR A 155 21.56 -18.22 4.30
C TYR A 155 22.18 -19.56 4.69
N PHE A 156 22.14 -20.50 3.75
CA PHE A 156 22.79 -21.79 3.90
C PHE A 156 23.29 -22.24 2.53
N PHE A 157 24.58 -22.56 2.43
CA PHE A 157 25.20 -22.99 1.19
C PHE A 157 25.74 -24.40 1.34
N GLU A 158 25.26 -25.30 0.50
CA GLU A 158 25.81 -26.64 0.31
C GLU A 158 26.41 -26.80 -1.09
N GLU A 159 27.54 -27.50 -1.16
CA GLU A 159 28.20 -27.80 -2.42
C GLU A 159 27.30 -28.69 -3.30
N GLY A 160 27.09 -28.29 -4.55
CA GLY A 160 26.21 -28.98 -5.49
C GLY A 160 24.72 -28.59 -5.40
N GLN A 161 24.34 -27.66 -4.52
CA GLN A 161 22.96 -27.18 -4.47
C GLN A 161 22.56 -26.46 -5.76
N LYS A 162 21.34 -26.74 -6.23
CA LYS A 162 20.78 -26.14 -7.47
C LYS A 162 19.91 -24.91 -7.20
N THR A 163 19.57 -24.67 -5.94
CA THR A 163 18.74 -23.57 -5.46
C THR A 163 19.60 -22.46 -4.85
N SER A 164 19.00 -21.29 -4.69
CA SER A 164 19.68 -20.17 -4.02
C SER A 164 20.04 -20.55 -2.59
N PRO A 165 21.21 -20.10 -2.07
CA PRO A 165 21.52 -20.26 -0.65
C PRO A 165 20.60 -19.43 0.25
N PHE A 166 19.90 -18.44 -0.32
CA PHE A 166 18.93 -17.64 0.41
C PHE A 166 17.58 -18.35 0.46
N SER A 167 16.99 -18.41 1.66
CA SER A 167 15.64 -18.94 1.86
C SER A 167 14.82 -18.02 2.75
N VAL A 168 13.51 -17.98 2.53
CA VAL A 168 12.54 -17.26 3.36
C VAL A 168 12.04 -18.21 4.44
N LEU A 169 12.41 -17.93 5.70
CA LEU A 169 11.95 -18.71 6.85
C LEU A 169 10.55 -18.30 7.31
N SER A 170 10.30 -16.99 7.35
CA SER A 170 9.02 -16.43 7.79
C SER A 170 8.75 -15.14 7.04
N LEU A 171 7.49 -14.87 6.72
CA LEU A 171 7.06 -13.65 6.07
C LEU A 171 5.83 -13.12 6.78
N LYS A 172 5.86 -11.83 7.13
CA LYS A 172 4.70 -11.09 7.63
C LYS A 172 4.41 -9.95 6.67
N ALA A 173 3.28 -10.05 5.97
CA ALA A 173 2.81 -8.97 5.10
C ALA A 173 2.55 -7.69 5.92
N ILE A 174 3.04 -6.56 5.42
CA ILE A 174 2.77 -5.23 5.97
C ILE A 174 1.45 -4.77 5.36
N GLN A 175 0.37 -5.29 5.93
CA GLN A 175 -1.00 -5.03 5.51
C GLN A 175 -1.86 -4.82 6.75
N MET A 176 -3.01 -4.17 6.57
CA MET A 176 -4.02 -4.12 7.62
C MET A 176 -4.41 -5.56 8.02
N PRO A 177 -4.48 -5.88 9.32
CA PRO A 177 -5.08 -7.14 9.77
C PRO A 177 -6.49 -7.28 9.19
N SER A 178 -6.98 -8.51 9.05
CA SER A 178 -8.33 -8.81 8.55
C SER A 178 -9.36 -7.81 9.11
N MET A 179 -9.92 -6.98 8.24
CA MET A 179 -10.85 -5.93 8.62
C MET A 179 -12.22 -6.54 8.87
N ASN A 180 -12.70 -6.48 10.10
CA ASN A 180 -14.06 -6.86 10.43
C ASN A 180 -15.01 -5.72 10.01
N MET A 181 -15.73 -5.91 8.90
CA MET A 181 -16.64 -4.88 8.38
C MET A 181 -17.79 -4.57 9.33
N ASP A 182 -18.26 -5.56 10.10
CA ASP A 182 -19.34 -5.35 11.06
C ASP A 182 -18.92 -4.39 12.18
N GLU A 183 -17.67 -4.48 12.64
CA GLU A 183 -17.11 -3.52 13.59
C GLU A 183 -17.07 -2.10 13.00
N VAL A 184 -16.64 -1.95 11.74
CA VAL A 184 -16.59 -0.65 11.07
C VAL A 184 -17.99 -0.07 10.92
N PHE A 185 -18.97 -0.88 10.52
CA PHE A 185 -20.35 -0.44 10.38
C PHE A 185 -21.00 -0.06 11.70
N ASN A 186 -20.69 -0.78 12.79
CA ASN A 186 -21.18 -0.44 14.12
C ASN A 186 -20.54 0.85 14.63
N ALA A 187 -19.21 0.97 14.54
CA ALA A 187 -18.48 2.19 14.91
C ALA A 187 -18.98 3.42 14.14
N ARG A 188 -19.19 3.30 12.81
CA ARG A 188 -19.71 4.38 11.96
C ARG A 188 -20.98 5.03 12.50
N ARG A 189 -21.87 4.27 13.14
CA ARG A 189 -23.15 4.79 13.67
C ARG A 189 -22.96 5.83 14.77
N ASN A 190 -21.80 5.82 15.44
CA ASN A 190 -21.46 6.76 16.51
C ASN A 190 -20.90 8.10 15.99
N PHE A 191 -20.71 8.25 14.66
CA PHE A 191 -20.20 9.47 14.04
C PHE A 191 -21.31 10.25 13.33
N SER A 192 -21.30 11.57 13.45
CA SER A 192 -22.04 12.44 12.53
C SER A 192 -21.46 12.36 11.11
N MET A 193 -22.20 12.87 10.11
CA MET A 193 -21.74 12.89 8.72
C MET A 193 -20.47 13.73 8.55
N ASP A 194 -20.38 14.89 9.21
CA ASP A 194 -19.23 15.79 9.12
C ASP A 194 -18.00 15.18 9.82
N GLN A 195 -18.17 14.59 11.00
CA GLN A 195 -17.10 13.88 11.70
C GLN A 195 -16.57 12.69 10.90
N TRP A 196 -17.47 11.95 10.26
CA TRP A 196 -17.07 10.83 9.41
C TRP A 196 -16.30 11.30 8.18
N LEU A 197 -16.75 12.38 7.54
CA LEU A 197 -16.03 12.99 6.41
C LEU A 197 -14.62 13.42 6.83
N ASP A 198 -14.50 14.08 7.98
CA ASP A 198 -13.22 14.54 8.52
C ASP A 198 -12.30 13.38 8.89
N LEU A 199 -12.85 12.30 9.47
CA LEU A 199 -12.12 11.06 9.75
C LEU A 199 -11.55 10.44 8.47
N LEU A 200 -12.36 10.33 7.42
CA LEU A 200 -11.92 9.80 6.13
C LEU A 200 -10.80 10.65 5.50
N LEU A 201 -10.92 11.98 5.57
CA LEU A 201 -9.89 12.90 5.08
C LEU A 201 -8.58 12.78 5.85
N ARG A 202 -8.64 12.76 7.19
CA ARG A 202 -7.46 12.54 8.04
C ARG A 202 -6.80 11.18 7.76
N SER A 203 -7.59 10.15 7.50
CA SER A 203 -7.09 8.81 7.18
C SER A 203 -6.23 8.79 5.92
N ILE A 204 -6.58 9.58 4.90
CA ILE A 204 -5.82 9.73 3.66
C ILE A 204 -4.72 10.81 3.73
N GLY A 205 -4.48 11.37 4.93
CA GLY A 205 -3.40 12.35 5.17
C GLY A 205 -3.77 13.80 4.86
N MET A 206 -5.06 14.15 4.81
CA MET A 206 -5.54 15.51 4.53
C MET A 206 -6.14 16.14 5.79
N GLU A 207 -5.77 17.38 6.10
CA GLU A 207 -6.28 18.13 7.25
C GLU A 207 -7.57 18.89 6.90
N PRO A 208 -8.74 18.52 7.46
CA PRO A 208 -10.03 19.16 7.14
C PRO A 208 -10.25 20.55 7.74
N ALA A 209 -9.50 20.96 8.77
CA ALA A 209 -9.77 22.19 9.53
C ALA A 209 -9.86 23.46 8.67
N ASN A 210 -9.07 23.53 7.60
CA ASN A 210 -8.98 24.71 6.72
C ASN A 210 -9.66 24.48 5.36
N LEU A 211 -10.50 23.45 5.23
CA LEU A 211 -11.17 23.11 3.98
C LEU A 211 -12.64 23.46 4.01
N GLU A 212 -13.10 24.14 2.96
CA GLU A 212 -14.53 24.31 2.72
C GLU A 212 -15.21 22.96 2.45
N GLN A 213 -16.50 22.84 2.81
CA GLN A 213 -17.25 21.59 2.68
C GLN A 213 -17.19 21.00 1.26
N ARG A 214 -17.25 21.84 0.23
CA ARG A 214 -17.15 21.39 -1.16
C ARG A 214 -15.78 20.79 -1.48
N ALA A 215 -14.70 21.37 -0.96
CA ALA A 215 -13.34 20.85 -1.14
C ALA A 215 -13.18 19.48 -0.47
N LYS A 216 -13.76 19.30 0.72
CA LYS A 216 -13.79 17.99 1.41
C LYS A 216 -14.38 16.88 0.54
N TRP A 217 -15.53 17.15 -0.11
CA TRP A 217 -16.14 16.21 -1.05
C TRP A 217 -15.27 15.90 -2.27
N HIS A 218 -14.64 16.91 -2.86
CA HIS A 218 -13.75 16.72 -4.01
C HIS A 218 -12.52 15.86 -3.65
N ILE A 219 -11.95 16.06 -2.46
CA ILE A 219 -10.83 15.26 -1.99
C ILE A 219 -11.29 13.82 -1.73
N LEU A 220 -12.44 13.62 -1.09
CA LEU A 220 -12.99 12.28 -0.87
C LEU A 220 -13.30 11.56 -2.18
N ALA A 221 -13.76 12.26 -3.21
CA ALA A 221 -14.02 11.68 -4.53
C ALA A 221 -12.76 11.06 -5.19
N ARG A 222 -11.54 11.46 -4.78
CA ARG A 222 -10.29 10.80 -5.20
C ARG A 222 -10.19 9.35 -4.71
N MET A 223 -11.00 8.96 -3.73
CA MET A 223 -11.02 7.60 -3.18
C MET A 223 -11.94 6.64 -3.94
N ILE A 224 -12.80 7.14 -4.82
CA ILE A 224 -13.75 6.30 -5.59
C ILE A 224 -13.02 5.21 -6.41
N PRO A 225 -11.91 5.49 -7.12
CA PRO A 225 -11.16 4.45 -7.84
C PRO A 225 -10.68 3.29 -6.97
N PHE A 226 -10.53 3.48 -5.66
CA PHE A 226 -10.07 2.43 -4.74
C PHE A 226 -11.18 1.48 -4.30
N VAL A 227 -12.45 1.83 -4.52
CA VAL A 227 -13.62 1.08 -4.04
C VAL A 227 -14.58 0.70 -5.15
N GLU A 228 -14.54 1.37 -6.29
CA GLU A 228 -15.36 1.08 -7.47
C GLU A 228 -14.51 0.53 -8.61
N ASN A 229 -14.91 -0.63 -9.14
CA ASN A 229 -14.24 -1.26 -10.28
C ASN A 229 -14.42 -0.43 -11.56
N ASN A 230 -13.36 -0.31 -12.35
CA ASN A 230 -13.33 0.43 -13.62
C ASN A 230 -13.89 1.87 -13.52
N TYR A 231 -13.67 2.54 -12.38
CA TYR A 231 -14.03 3.94 -12.23
C TYR A 231 -12.95 4.86 -12.82
N ASN A 232 -13.34 5.63 -13.83
CA ASN A 232 -12.43 6.48 -14.59
C ASN A 232 -12.59 7.94 -14.18
N VAL A 233 -11.53 8.55 -13.64
CA VAL A 233 -11.55 9.95 -13.19
C VAL A 233 -10.35 10.72 -13.73
N CYS A 234 -10.60 11.98 -14.10
CA CYS A 234 -9.56 12.94 -14.47
C CYS A 234 -9.56 14.07 -13.45
N GLU A 235 -8.42 14.28 -12.79
CA GLU A 235 -8.24 15.37 -11.85
C GLU A 235 -7.33 16.44 -12.45
N LEU A 236 -7.84 17.67 -12.54
CA LEU A 236 -7.08 18.86 -12.91
C LEU A 236 -6.98 19.78 -11.69
N GLY A 237 -5.77 20.17 -11.33
CA GLY A 237 -5.57 21.09 -10.22
C GLY A 237 -4.17 21.67 -10.17
N PRO A 238 -4.00 22.80 -9.47
CA PRO A 238 -2.71 23.48 -9.34
C PRO A 238 -1.64 22.60 -8.67
N ARG A 239 -0.38 23.03 -8.74
CA ARG A 239 0.73 22.33 -8.07
C ARG A 239 0.52 22.32 -6.55
N GLY A 240 0.97 21.25 -5.89
CA GLY A 240 0.95 21.17 -4.42
C GLY A 240 -0.36 20.75 -3.77
N THR A 241 -1.38 20.32 -4.53
CA THR A 241 -2.70 19.93 -3.97
C THR A 241 -2.81 18.45 -3.53
N GLY A 242 -1.66 17.75 -3.43
CA GLY A 242 -1.62 16.34 -2.98
C GLY A 242 -2.22 15.32 -3.95
N LYS A 243 -2.38 15.64 -5.24
CA LYS A 243 -2.96 14.73 -6.27
C LYS A 243 -2.22 13.40 -6.32
N SER A 244 -0.90 13.46 -6.52
CA SER A 244 -0.04 12.27 -6.60
C SER A 244 0.11 11.55 -5.25
N HIS A 245 -0.16 12.23 -4.12
CA HIS A 245 0.01 11.66 -2.79
C HIS A 245 -0.96 10.51 -2.55
N VAL A 246 -2.25 10.72 -2.84
CA VAL A 246 -3.30 9.72 -2.61
C VAL A 246 -3.01 8.42 -3.36
N TYR A 247 -2.71 8.51 -4.65
CA TYR A 247 -2.42 7.34 -5.50
C TYR A 247 -1.06 6.68 -5.23
N LYS A 248 -0.15 7.34 -4.52
CA LYS A 248 1.17 6.79 -4.20
C LYS A 248 1.23 6.18 -2.80
N GLU A 249 0.51 6.75 -1.84
CA GLU A 249 0.75 6.51 -0.41
C GLU A 249 -0.44 5.86 0.30
N CYS A 250 -1.67 5.96 -0.22
CA CYS A 250 -2.86 5.43 0.46
C CYS A 250 -3.01 3.91 0.35
N SER A 251 -2.57 3.27 -0.74
CA SER A 251 -2.72 1.83 -0.93
C SER A 251 -1.47 1.21 -1.52
N PRO A 252 -1.05 0.03 -1.02
CA PRO A 252 0.02 -0.76 -1.65
C PRO A 252 -0.39 -1.34 -3.01
N ASN A 253 -1.68 -1.30 -3.38
CA ASN A 253 -2.20 -1.82 -4.65
C ASN A 253 -2.50 -0.71 -5.66
N SER A 254 -1.99 0.50 -5.43
CA SER A 254 -2.06 1.59 -6.39
C SER A 254 -0.69 1.85 -7.02
N LEU A 255 -0.68 2.11 -8.32
CA LEU A 255 0.51 2.48 -9.07
C LEU A 255 0.35 3.86 -9.68
N LEU A 256 1.28 4.75 -9.35
CA LEU A 256 1.44 6.03 -10.05
C LEU A 256 2.50 5.88 -11.15
N VAL A 257 2.05 5.95 -12.40
CA VAL A 257 2.92 5.97 -13.57
C VAL A 257 3.37 7.40 -13.81
N SER A 258 4.67 7.66 -13.62
CA SER A 258 5.31 8.96 -13.89
C SER A 258 6.24 8.85 -15.08
N GLY A 259 6.31 9.91 -15.90
CA GLY A 259 7.15 9.96 -17.09
C GLY A 259 6.37 9.62 -18.35
N GLY A 260 6.22 10.62 -19.23
CA GLY A 260 5.32 10.63 -20.38
C GLY A 260 5.62 9.64 -21.52
N GLN A 261 6.20 8.47 -21.25
CA GLN A 261 6.33 7.40 -22.23
C GLN A 261 5.87 6.06 -21.65
N THR A 262 4.80 5.52 -22.22
CA THR A 262 4.30 4.17 -21.92
C THR A 262 4.05 3.38 -23.22
N THR A 263 3.84 2.08 -23.10
CA THR A 263 3.53 1.19 -24.23
C THR A 263 2.29 0.38 -23.91
N VAL A 264 1.60 -0.08 -24.95
CA VAL A 264 0.43 -0.96 -24.79
C VAL A 264 0.82 -2.28 -24.14
N ALA A 265 2.02 -2.78 -24.42
CA ALA A 265 2.53 -4.01 -23.81
C ALA A 265 2.74 -3.86 -22.30
N ASN A 266 3.19 -2.68 -21.84
CA ASN A 266 3.38 -2.42 -20.42
C ASN A 266 2.02 -2.25 -19.71
N LEU A 267 1.10 -1.51 -20.30
CA LEU A 267 -0.18 -1.21 -19.66
C LEU A 267 -1.17 -2.38 -19.68
N PHE A 268 -1.33 -3.05 -20.82
CA PHE A 268 -2.42 -4.01 -21.04
C PHE A 268 -1.97 -5.45 -21.06
N TYR A 269 -1.24 -5.85 -22.09
CA TYR A 269 -0.78 -7.24 -22.22
C TYR A 269 0.44 -7.33 -23.11
N ASN A 270 1.45 -8.03 -22.62
CA ASN A 270 2.65 -8.31 -23.36
C ASN A 270 2.53 -9.66 -24.07
N MET A 271 2.41 -9.62 -25.40
CA MET A 271 2.28 -10.81 -26.25
C MET A 271 3.51 -11.73 -26.23
N SER A 272 4.72 -11.18 -26.01
CA SER A 272 5.95 -11.97 -26.05
C SER A 272 6.17 -12.77 -24.76
N SER A 273 5.87 -12.16 -23.61
CA SER A 273 5.96 -12.83 -22.31
C SER A 273 4.65 -13.51 -21.87
N ARG A 274 3.54 -13.27 -22.58
CA ARG A 274 2.18 -13.71 -22.21
C ARG A 274 1.79 -13.27 -20.80
N GLN A 275 2.13 -12.04 -20.45
CA GLN A 275 1.87 -11.47 -19.14
C GLN A 275 0.90 -10.29 -19.25
N VAL A 276 -0.01 -10.25 -18.29
CA VAL A 276 -0.90 -9.11 -18.05
C VAL A 276 -0.07 -7.89 -17.69
N GLY A 277 -0.47 -6.73 -18.20
CA GLY A 277 0.16 -5.45 -17.93
C GLY A 277 -0.37 -4.81 -16.65
N LEU A 278 0.02 -3.56 -16.42
CA LEU A 278 -0.28 -2.82 -15.20
C LEU A 278 -1.79 -2.77 -14.89
N VAL A 279 -2.66 -2.59 -15.88
CA VAL A 279 -4.11 -2.41 -15.62
C VAL A 279 -4.79 -3.66 -15.06
N GLY A 280 -4.23 -4.86 -15.30
CA GLY A 280 -4.76 -6.10 -14.72
C GLY A 280 -3.98 -6.61 -13.52
N MET A 281 -2.95 -5.86 -13.07
CA MET A 281 -2.12 -6.22 -11.90
C MET A 281 -2.37 -5.32 -10.69
N TRP A 282 -2.94 -4.13 -10.89
CA TRP A 282 -3.10 -3.10 -9.87
C TRP A 282 -4.57 -2.72 -9.74
N ASP A 283 -5.02 -2.48 -8.51
CA ASP A 283 -6.39 -2.03 -8.23
C ASP A 283 -6.61 -0.62 -8.82
N VAL A 284 -5.57 0.22 -8.75
CA VAL A 284 -5.58 1.60 -9.29
C VAL A 284 -4.32 1.85 -10.11
N VAL A 285 -4.48 2.29 -11.35
CA VAL A 285 -3.40 2.80 -12.20
C VAL A 285 -3.64 4.29 -12.43
N ALA A 286 -2.87 5.13 -11.74
CA ALA A 286 -2.92 6.58 -11.89
C ALA A 286 -1.78 7.04 -12.80
N PHE A 287 -2.06 8.02 -13.64
CA PHE A 287 -1.05 8.64 -14.49
C PHE A 287 -0.76 10.07 -14.02
N ASP A 288 0.50 10.37 -13.71
CA ASP A 288 0.92 11.74 -13.45
C ASP A 288 1.23 12.45 -14.77
N GLU A 289 1.00 13.77 -14.81
CA GLU A 289 1.25 14.62 -15.98
C GLU A 289 0.60 14.11 -17.28
N VAL A 290 -0.72 13.81 -17.24
CA VAL A 290 -1.48 13.25 -18.39
C VAL A 290 -1.28 14.02 -19.71
N ALA A 291 -1.12 15.35 -19.64
CA ALA A 291 -0.85 16.18 -20.82
C ALA A 291 0.44 15.81 -21.56
N GLY A 292 1.41 15.20 -20.88
CA GLY A 292 2.70 14.79 -21.43
C GLY A 292 2.77 13.33 -21.87
N ILE A 293 1.73 12.53 -21.67
CA ILE A 293 1.77 11.09 -21.95
C ILE A 293 1.80 10.84 -23.46
N ARG A 294 2.80 10.06 -23.90
CA ARG A 294 2.93 9.56 -25.25
C ARG A 294 2.96 8.04 -25.25
N PHE A 295 2.02 7.44 -25.96
CA PHE A 295 2.08 6.03 -26.30
C PHE A 295 3.02 5.84 -27.48
N LYS A 296 3.95 4.89 -27.38
CA LYS A 296 4.80 4.52 -28.53
C LYS A 296 3.99 3.84 -29.63
N ASP A 297 2.98 3.08 -29.24
CA ASP A 297 2.08 2.37 -30.15
C ASP A 297 0.92 3.29 -30.59
N LYS A 298 0.58 3.26 -31.88
CA LYS A 298 -0.48 4.13 -32.46
C LYS A 298 -1.88 3.79 -31.97
N ASP A 299 -2.12 2.55 -31.57
CA ASP A 299 -3.40 1.99 -31.13
C ASP A 299 -3.65 2.16 -29.62
N GLY A 300 -2.64 2.57 -28.83
CA GLY A 300 -2.75 2.55 -27.38
C GLY A 300 -3.85 3.43 -26.79
N VAL A 301 -4.12 4.59 -27.39
CA VAL A 301 -5.23 5.45 -26.97
C VAL A 301 -6.58 4.80 -27.27
N GLN A 302 -6.71 4.07 -28.38
CA GLN A 302 -7.98 3.42 -28.73
C GLN A 302 -8.28 2.25 -27.79
N ILE A 303 -7.27 1.42 -27.49
CA ILE A 303 -7.40 0.32 -26.53
C ILE A 303 -7.77 0.85 -25.14
N MET A 304 -7.17 1.96 -24.72
CA MET A 304 -7.51 2.59 -23.44
C MET A 304 -8.95 3.08 -23.42
N LYS A 305 -9.45 3.71 -24.50
CA LYS A 305 -10.86 4.12 -24.59
C LYS A 305 -11.80 2.93 -24.46
N ASP A 306 -11.51 1.85 -25.18
CA ASP A 306 -12.34 0.64 -25.17
C ASP A 306 -12.37 0.05 -23.76
N TYR A 307 -11.19 -0.12 -23.12
CA TYR A 307 -11.08 -0.59 -21.73
C TYR A 307 -11.83 0.29 -20.72
N MET A 308 -11.67 1.61 -20.80
CA MET A 308 -12.36 2.53 -19.89
C MET A 308 -13.89 2.42 -20.04
N ALA A 309 -14.40 2.07 -21.22
CA ALA A 309 -15.82 1.91 -21.48
C ALA A 309 -16.37 0.53 -21.08
N SER A 310 -15.64 -0.56 -21.37
CA SER A 310 -16.13 -1.93 -21.17
C SER A 310 -15.61 -2.61 -19.89
N GLY A 311 -14.54 -2.08 -19.30
CA GLY A 311 -13.79 -2.73 -18.22
C GLY A 311 -12.93 -3.90 -18.70
N SER A 312 -12.91 -4.18 -20.01
CA SER A 312 -12.24 -5.33 -20.60
C SER A 312 -11.44 -4.91 -21.82
N PHE A 313 -10.42 -5.69 -22.18
CA PHE A 313 -9.67 -5.44 -23.39
C PHE A 313 -9.33 -6.74 -24.10
N SER A 314 -9.38 -6.71 -25.43
CA SER A 314 -9.02 -7.84 -26.28
C SER A 314 -7.73 -7.52 -27.03
N ARG A 315 -6.69 -8.34 -26.85
CA ARG A 315 -5.45 -8.22 -27.62
C ARG A 315 -4.99 -9.59 -28.11
N GLY A 316 -5.22 -9.87 -29.40
CA GLY A 316 -4.97 -11.18 -29.99
C GLY A 316 -6.18 -12.11 -29.86
N ARG A 317 -5.96 -13.39 -29.50
CA ARG A 317 -7.03 -14.39 -29.31
C ARG A 317 -7.60 -14.44 -27.89
N ASP A 318 -7.03 -13.70 -26.95
CA ASP A 318 -7.40 -13.75 -25.54
C ASP A 318 -8.12 -12.45 -25.15
N SER A 319 -9.31 -12.58 -24.57
CA SER A 319 -10.06 -11.51 -23.90
C SER A 319 -9.73 -11.53 -22.42
N ILE A 320 -9.38 -10.37 -21.86
CA ILE A 320 -9.16 -10.20 -20.41
C ILE A 320 -10.25 -9.26 -19.90
N GLU A 321 -10.99 -9.72 -18.89
CA GLU A 321 -12.01 -8.98 -18.12
C GLU A 321 -11.46 -8.64 -16.73
#